data_AF-A0A7V8X2Q1-F1
#
_entry.id   AF-A0A7V8X2Q1-F1
#
_cell.length_a   1.000
_cell.length_b   1.000
_cell.length_c   1.000
_cell.angle_alpha   90.00
_cell.angle_beta   90.00
_cell.angle_gamma   90.00
#
_symmetry.space_group_name_H-M   'P 1'
#
loop_
_entity.id
_entity.type
_entity.pdbx_description
1 polymer ?
#
loop_
_entity_poly.entity_id
_entity_poly.type
_entity_poly.pdbx_seq_one_letter_code
_entity_poly.pdbx_strand_id
1 'polypeptide(L)'
;MDLRLTPEQEQLVGAFAGLFAKQAPTERVRAAEPLGFDPALWARVVEMGAVPMAVDEAHGGWSASFLDLALVAEQVGRAVAPAPIVEAQVAARLLARLGT
;
A
#
# COMPACT_ATOMS: atom_id res chain seq x y z
N MET A 1 9.93 14.28 22.44
CA MET A 1 9.18 13.40 21.53
C MET A 1 10.08 13.14 20.34
N ASP A 2 10.40 11.87 20.06
CA ASP A 2 11.17 11.49 18.88
C ASP A 2 10.19 11.06 17.78
N LEU A 3 10.24 11.71 16.63
CA LEU A 3 9.35 11.49 15.49
C LEU A 3 10.06 10.85 14.29
N ARG A 4 11.31 10.43 14.48
CA ARG A 4 12.08 9.80 13.41
C ARG A 4 11.50 8.41 13.11
N LEU A 5 11.54 8.04 11.84
CA LEU A 5 11.18 6.69 11.42
C LEU A 5 12.22 5.69 11.90
N THR A 6 11.78 4.46 12.13
CA THR A 6 12.68 3.33 12.33
C THR A 6 13.35 2.93 11.00
N PRO A 7 14.50 2.24 11.01
CA PRO A 7 15.14 1.76 9.78
C PRO A 7 14.22 0.89 8.91
N GLU A 8 13.36 0.07 9.54
CA GLU A 8 12.38 -0.76 8.85
C GLU A 8 11.31 0.09 8.16
N GLN A 9 10.85 1.16 8.80
CA GLN A 9 9.91 2.13 8.22
C GLN A 9 10.54 2.94 7.09
N GLU A 10 11.81 3.34 7.22
CA GLU A 10 12.54 3.99 6.12
C GLU A 10 12.65 3.08 4.90
N GLN A 11 12.93 1.80 5.10
CA GLN A 11 12.95 0.80 4.03
C GLN A 11 11.58 0.62 3.39
N LEU A 12 10.51 0.53 4.19
CA LEU A 12 9.13 0.43 3.71
C LEU A 12 8.77 1.64 2.84
N VAL A 13 9.01 2.85 3.34
CA VAL A 13 8.78 4.11 2.59
C VAL A 13 9.59 4.11 1.30
N GLY A 14 10.87 3.77 1.36
CA GLY A 14 11.76 3.72 0.19
C GLY A 14 11.30 2.72 -0.88
N ALA A 15 10.82 1.55 -0.47
CA ALA A 15 10.31 0.53 -1.39
C ALA A 15 9.08 1.01 -2.16
N PHE A 16 8.06 1.53 -1.46
CA PHE A 16 6.84 2.02 -2.10
C PHE A 16 7.08 3.30 -2.91
N ALA A 17 7.86 4.25 -2.40
CA ALA A 17 8.23 5.46 -3.12
C ALA A 17 8.98 5.12 -4.43
N GLY A 18 9.95 4.21 -4.36
CA GLY A 18 10.71 3.74 -5.52
C GLY A 18 9.86 2.97 -6.54
N LEU A 19 8.90 2.17 -6.08
CA LEU A 19 7.93 1.50 -6.95
C LEU A 19 7.07 2.52 -7.69
N PHE A 20 6.43 3.45 -6.97
CA PHE A 20 5.51 4.41 -7.58
C PHE A 20 6.21 5.42 -8.47
N ALA A 21 7.44 5.84 -8.16
CA ALA A 21 8.24 6.66 -9.05
C ALA A 21 8.44 6.00 -10.43
N LYS A 22 8.52 4.67 -10.48
CA LYS A 22 8.70 3.90 -11.73
C LYS A 22 7.38 3.50 -12.38
N GLN A 23 6.34 3.25 -11.59
CA GLN A 23 5.11 2.60 -12.06
C GLN A 23 3.88 3.51 -12.11
N ALA A 24 3.91 4.67 -11.47
CA ALA A 24 2.84 5.67 -11.48
C ALA A 24 3.28 7.04 -12.05
N PRO A 25 3.98 7.12 -13.21
CA PRO A 25 4.18 8.39 -13.88
C PRO A 25 2.84 8.99 -14.32
N THR A 26 2.76 10.32 -14.42
CA THR A 26 1.51 11.06 -14.72
C THR A 26 0.74 10.52 -15.93
N GLU A 27 1.44 10.04 -16.95
CA GLU A 27 0.83 9.44 -18.14
C GLU A 27 0.01 8.18 -17.80
N ARG A 28 0.54 7.30 -16.95
CA ARG A 28 -0.18 6.10 -16.49
C ARG A 28 -1.32 6.45 -15.53
N VAL A 29 -1.12 7.43 -14.65
CA VAL A 29 -2.19 7.94 -13.76
C VAL A 29 -3.38 8.41 -14.60
N ARG A 30 -3.13 9.18 -15.66
CA ARG A 30 -4.19 9.64 -16.57
C ARG A 30 -4.82 8.50 -17.36
N ALA A 31 -4.02 7.55 -17.85
CA ALA A 31 -4.51 6.40 -18.61
C ALA A 31 -5.40 5.47 -17.77
N ALA A 32 -5.25 5.45 -16.45
CA ALA A 32 -6.05 4.66 -15.53
C ALA A 32 -7.45 5.23 -15.26
N GLU A 33 -7.74 6.49 -15.65
CA GLU A 33 -8.98 7.19 -15.33
C GLU A 33 -10.27 6.45 -15.74
N PRO A 34 -10.37 5.81 -16.93
CA PRO A 34 -11.59 5.10 -17.33
C PRO A 34 -11.98 3.94 -16.41
N LEU A 35 -11.00 3.28 -15.78
CA LEU A 35 -11.24 2.18 -14.83
C LEU A 35 -11.14 2.65 -13.36
N GLY A 36 -10.54 3.82 -13.13
CA GLY A 36 -10.22 4.35 -11.81
C GLY A 36 -8.93 3.79 -11.18
N PHE A 37 -8.30 2.79 -11.81
CA PHE A 37 -7.02 2.22 -11.37
C PHE A 37 -6.26 1.56 -12.53
N ASP A 38 -4.95 1.36 -12.35
CA ASP A 38 -4.08 0.63 -13.28
C ASP A 38 -3.96 -0.85 -12.85
N PRO A 39 -4.50 -1.82 -13.61
CA PRO A 39 -4.42 -3.25 -13.27
C PRO A 39 -3.00 -3.80 -13.17
N ALA A 40 -2.06 -3.29 -13.98
CA ALA A 40 -0.68 -3.74 -13.95
C ALA A 40 0.06 -3.22 -12.71
N LEU A 41 -0.21 -1.98 -12.32
CA LEU A 41 0.26 -1.46 -11.03
C LEU A 41 -0.35 -2.26 -9.87
N TRP A 42 -1.66 -2.51 -9.92
CA TRP A 42 -2.36 -3.26 -8.88
C TRP A 42 -1.77 -4.65 -8.66
N ALA A 43 -1.51 -5.40 -9.73
CA ALA A 43 -0.87 -6.72 -9.64
C ALA A 43 0.49 -6.65 -8.94
N ARG A 44 1.32 -5.64 -9.26
CA ARG A 44 2.65 -5.49 -8.64
C ARG A 44 2.59 -5.13 -7.16
N VAL A 45 1.67 -4.26 -6.74
CA VAL A 45 1.56 -3.89 -5.32
C VAL A 45 1.01 -5.05 -4.49
N VAL A 46 0.11 -5.86 -5.06
CA VAL A 46 -0.35 -7.12 -4.44
C VAL A 46 0.80 -8.10 -4.27
N GLU A 47 1.62 -8.31 -5.30
CA GLU A 47 2.81 -9.16 -5.24
C GLU A 47 3.83 -8.70 -4.20
N MET A 48 3.98 -7.38 -4.04
CA MET A 48 4.85 -6.79 -3.01
C MET A 48 4.29 -6.93 -1.58
N GLY A 49 3.09 -7.48 -1.41
CA GLY A 49 2.48 -7.73 -0.10
C GLY A 49 1.71 -6.55 0.49
N ALA A 50 1.31 -5.57 -0.35
CA ALA A 50 0.59 -4.38 0.13
C ALA A 50 -0.76 -4.70 0.80
N VAL A 51 -1.40 -5.84 0.49
CA VAL A 51 -2.64 -6.28 1.15
C VAL A 51 -2.37 -7.17 2.37
N PRO A 52 -1.57 -8.26 2.28
CA PRO A 52 -1.22 -9.09 3.44
C PRO A 52 -0.64 -8.32 4.62
N MET A 53 0.05 -7.20 4.39
CA MET A 53 0.59 -6.39 5.47
C MET A 53 -0.48 -5.85 6.45
N ALA A 54 -1.72 -5.68 6.00
CA ALA A 54 -2.81 -5.17 6.84
C ALA A 54 -3.50 -6.25 7.69
N VAL A 55 -3.17 -7.52 7.43
CA VAL A 55 -3.76 -8.73 8.05
C VAL A 55 -2.80 -9.28 9.10
N ASP A 56 -3.33 -9.90 10.15
CA ASP A 56 -2.51 -10.54 11.17
C ASP A 56 -1.85 -11.84 10.67
N GLU A 57 -0.80 -12.28 11.36
CA GLU A 57 -0.05 -13.50 11.02
C GLU A 57 -0.89 -14.78 11.15
N ALA A 58 -1.88 -14.81 12.05
CA ALA A 58 -2.76 -15.97 12.24
C ALA A 58 -3.60 -16.26 10.98
N HIS A 59 -3.87 -15.23 10.19
CA HIS A 59 -4.55 -15.31 8.89
C HIS A 59 -3.58 -15.20 7.70
N GLY A 60 -2.27 -15.42 7.90
CA GLY A 60 -1.26 -15.41 6.84
C GLY A 60 -0.81 -14.01 6.38
N GLY A 61 -1.13 -12.97 7.15
CA GLY A 61 -0.66 -11.60 6.94
C GLY A 61 0.68 -11.32 7.62
N TRP A 62 1.07 -10.04 7.64
CA TRP A 62 2.37 -9.60 8.21
C TRP A 62 2.23 -8.76 9.49
N SER A 63 1.01 -8.60 10.01
CA SER A 63 0.73 -7.86 11.23
C SER A 63 1.34 -6.46 11.28
N ALA A 64 1.41 -5.74 10.15
CA ALA A 64 2.01 -4.41 10.12
C ALA A 64 1.24 -3.44 11.03
N SER A 65 1.97 -2.51 11.63
CA SER A 65 1.37 -1.51 12.52
C SER A 65 0.49 -0.55 11.72
N PHE A 66 -0.42 0.14 12.40
CA PHE A 66 -1.24 1.17 11.74
C PHE A 66 -0.39 2.30 11.16
N LEU A 67 0.75 2.63 11.80
CA LEU A 67 1.69 3.61 11.29
C LEU A 67 2.34 3.15 9.98
N ASP A 68 2.70 1.87 9.85
CA ASP A 68 3.29 1.34 8.62
C ASP A 68 2.30 1.41 7.45
N LEU A 69 1.02 1.10 7.70
CA LEU A 69 -0.04 1.26 6.70
C LEU A 69 -0.24 2.74 6.32
N ALA A 70 -0.19 3.65 7.29
CA ALA A 70 -0.29 5.08 7.04
C ALA A 70 0.90 5.62 6.23
N LEU A 71 2.11 5.13 6.46
CA LEU A 71 3.30 5.50 5.69
C LEU A 71 3.19 5.03 4.23
N VAL A 72 2.62 3.85 3.99
CA VAL A 72 2.30 3.37 2.62
C VAL A 72 1.24 4.27 1.98
N ALA A 73 0.17 4.59 2.70
CA ALA A 73 -0.88 5.49 2.21
C ALA A 73 -0.33 6.88 1.86
N GLU A 74 0.65 7.40 2.60
CA GLU A 74 1.34 8.66 2.25
C GLU A 74 2.04 8.54 0.89
N GLN A 75 2.74 7.43 0.62
CA GLN A 75 3.41 7.25 -0.67
C GLN A 75 2.43 7.08 -1.83
N VAL A 76 1.29 6.41 -1.60
CA VAL A 76 0.19 6.32 -2.57
C VAL A 76 -0.31 7.72 -2.92
N GLY A 77 -0.60 8.56 -1.93
CA GLY A 77 -1.06 9.93 -2.13
C GLY A 77 -0.01 10.80 -2.82
N ARG A 78 1.26 10.70 -2.42
CA ARG A 78 2.39 11.45 -3.00
C ARG A 78 2.55 11.21 -4.50
N ALA A 79 2.32 9.98 -4.95
CA ALA A 79 2.42 9.61 -6.36
C ALA A 79 1.09 9.69 -7.12
N VAL A 80 -0.03 9.97 -6.43
CA VAL A 80 -1.39 9.80 -6.96
C VAL A 80 -1.53 8.41 -7.59
N ALA A 81 -1.00 7.39 -6.90
CA ALA A 81 -0.87 6.05 -7.45
C ALA A 81 -2.27 5.48 -7.75
N PRO A 82 -2.58 5.09 -9.00
CA PRO A 82 -3.90 4.63 -9.40
C PRO A 82 -4.07 3.16 -9.00
N ALA A 83 -4.12 2.87 -7.71
CA ALA A 83 -4.29 1.52 -7.17
C ALA A 83 -5.10 1.56 -5.86
N PRO A 84 -6.08 0.66 -5.67
CA PRO A 84 -6.99 0.67 -4.51
C PRO A 84 -6.35 0.08 -3.24
N ILE A 85 -5.13 0.51 -2.90
CA ILE A 85 -4.33 -0.08 -1.81
C ILE A 85 -4.98 0.21 -0.46
N VAL A 86 -5.37 1.46 -0.21
CA VAL A 86 -5.94 1.87 1.09
C VAL A 86 -7.27 1.16 1.32
N GLU A 87 -8.13 1.12 0.31
CA GLU A 87 -9.41 0.43 0.33
C GLU A 87 -9.23 -1.06 0.60
N ALA A 88 -8.31 -1.72 -0.11
CA ALA A 88 -8.02 -3.13 0.08
C ALA A 88 -7.45 -3.44 1.47
N GLN A 89 -6.52 -2.61 1.97
CA GLN A 89 -5.97 -2.76 3.32
C GLN A 89 -7.03 -2.60 4.41
N VAL A 90 -7.91 -1.60 4.27
CA VAL A 90 -9.02 -1.37 5.21
C VAL A 90 -9.98 -2.56 5.21
N ALA A 91 -10.39 -3.03 4.03
CA ALA A 91 -11.28 -4.17 3.89
C ALA A 91 -10.65 -5.45 4.46
N ALA A 92 -9.39 -5.74 4.11
CA ALA A 92 -8.68 -6.92 4.59
C ALA A 92 -8.50 -6.89 6.12
N ARG A 93 -8.14 -5.74 6.68
CA ARG A 93 -8.00 -5.56 8.14
C ARG A 93 -9.33 -5.69 8.87
N LEU A 94 -10.43 -5.23 8.27
CA LEU A 94 -11.77 -5.42 8.83
C LEU A 94 -12.16 -6.90 8.86
N LEU A 95 -11.97 -7.61 7.74
CA LEU A 95 -12.25 -9.04 7.62
C LEU A 95 -11.38 -9.87 8.56
N ALA A 96 -10.08 -9.57 8.69
CA ALA A 96 -9.21 -10.30 9.62
C ALA A 96 -9.65 -10.15 11.09
N ARG A 97 -10.24 -9.01 11.44
CA ARG A 97 -10.66 -8.72 12.83
C ARG A 97 -12.05 -9.21 13.17
N LEU A 98 -12.96 -9.27 12.20
CA LEU A 98 -14.39 -9.49 12.42
C LEU A 98 -14.96 -10.66 11.60
N GLY A 99 -14.19 -11.20 10.65
CA GLY A 99 -14.57 -12.37 9.86
C GLY A 99 -14.68 -13.58 10.77
N THR A 100 -15.83 -14.26 10.68
CA THR A 100 -16.16 -15.49 11.41
C THR A 100 -15.68 -16.72 10.67
#